data_AF-A0A6C0J3Z1-F1
#
_entry.id   AF-A0A6C0J3Z1-F1
#
_cell.length_a   1.000
_cell.length_b   1.000
_cell.length_c   1.000
_cell.angle_alpha   90.00
_cell.angle_beta   90.00
_cell.angle_gamma   90.00
#
_symmetry.space_group_name_H-M   'P 1'
#
loop_
_entity.id
_entity.type
_entity.pdbx_description
1 polymer ?
#
loop_
_entity_poly.entity_id
_entity_poly.type
_entity_poly.pdbx_seq_one_letter_code
_entity_poly.pdbx_strand_id
1 'polypeptide(L)'
;MIAKVLTILFITIVYGLVYATIHKADPTAFGFEDGLFDPFYFSFTTMSSVGYGDYSPKTRFAKAVVMSQQTILIVELISILENTVLGGGNSNVLNLNKLA
;
A
#
# COMPACT_ATOMS: atom_id res chain seq x y z
N MET A 1 3.27 9.68 -12.28
CA MET A 1 2.76 9.97 -10.92
C MET A 1 1.38 9.37 -10.68
N ILE A 2 0.32 9.75 -11.42
CA ILE A 2 -1.06 9.27 -11.18
C ILE A 2 -1.20 7.74 -11.26
N ALA A 3 -0.64 7.10 -12.29
CA ALA A 3 -0.71 5.63 -12.43
C ALA A 3 -0.10 4.86 -11.24
N LYS A 4 0.94 5.42 -10.62
CA LYS A 4 1.62 4.85 -9.45
C LYS A 4 0.74 4.97 -8.20
N VAL A 5 0.07 6.11 -8.01
CA VAL A 5 -0.93 6.28 -6.95
C VAL A 5 -2.11 5.32 -7.12
N LEU A 6 -2.60 5.13 -8.36
CA LEU A 6 -3.64 4.14 -8.64
C LEU A 6 -3.19 2.70 -8.32
N THR A 7 -1.91 2.40 -8.54
CA THR A 7 -1.33 1.09 -8.20
C THR A 7 -1.34 0.86 -6.68
N ILE A 8 -1.01 1.87 -5.87
CA ILE A 8 -1.10 1.80 -4.40
C ILE A 8 -2.54 1.52 -3.94
N LEU A 9 -3.52 2.23 -4.51
CA LEU A 9 -4.94 2.02 -4.20
C LEU A 9 -5.39 0.61 -4.60
N PHE A 10 -4.98 0.13 -5.77
CA PHE A 10 -5.28 -1.21 -6.24
C PHE A 10 -4.70 -2.29 -5.31
N ILE A 11 -3.44 -2.15 -4.89
CA ILE A 11 -2.80 -3.05 -3.92
C ILE A 11 -3.57 -3.08 -2.61
N THR A 12 -4.03 -1.91 -2.13
CA THR A 12 -4.83 -1.82 -0.90
C THR A 12 -6.15 -2.59 -1.02
N ILE A 13 -6.86 -2.45 -2.13
CA ILE A 13 -8.10 -3.20 -2.38
C ILE A 13 -7.81 -4.72 -2.42
N VAL A 14 -6.72 -5.12 -3.07
CA VAL A 14 -6.31 -6.54 -3.13
C VAL A 14 -5.98 -7.07 -1.74
N TYR A 15 -5.25 -6.33 -0.90
CA TYR A 15 -4.96 -6.74 0.47
C TYR A 15 -6.22 -6.79 1.34
N GLY A 16 -7.19 -5.89 1.14
CA GLY A 16 -8.51 -5.98 1.77
C GLY A 16 -9.20 -7.32 1.47
N LEU A 17 -9.17 -7.77 0.22
CA LEU A 17 -9.68 -9.09 -0.17
C LEU A 17 -8.88 -10.24 0.46
N VAL A 18 -7.55 -10.13 0.51
CA VAL A 18 -6.70 -11.11 1.20
C VAL A 18 -7.08 -11.21 2.68
N TYR A 19 -7.24 -10.09 3.39
CA TYR A 19 -7.67 -10.10 4.78
C TYR A 19 -9.08 -10.68 4.97
N ALA A 20 -10.01 -10.41 4.04
CA ALA A 20 -11.32 -11.03 4.06
C ALA A 20 -11.23 -12.56 3.90
N THR A 21 -10.34 -13.06 3.03
CA THR A 21 -10.13 -14.50 2.87
C THR A 21 -9.49 -15.14 4.11
N ILE A 22 -8.54 -14.44 4.75
CA ILE A 22 -7.92 -14.91 6.00
C ILE A 22 -8.95 -14.96 7.12
N HIS A 23 -9.80 -13.94 7.25
CA HIS A 23 -10.86 -13.92 8.25
C HIS A 23 -11.90 -15.03 8.01
N LYS A 24 -12.25 -15.32 6.76
CA LYS A 24 -13.13 -16.46 6.44
C LYS A 24 -12.51 -17.81 6.79
N ALA A 25 -11.19 -17.97 6.63
CA ALA A 25 -10.48 -19.20 6.97
C ALA A 25 -10.24 -19.35 8.47
N ASP A 26 -9.90 -18.24 9.14
CA ASP A 26 -9.67 -18.15 10.57
C ASP A 26 -10.21 -16.81 11.10
N PRO A 27 -11.44 -16.80 11.65
CA PRO A 27 -12.05 -15.59 12.22
C PRO A 27 -11.23 -15.00 13.38
N THR A 28 -10.45 -15.83 14.07
CA THR A 28 -9.62 -15.41 15.20
C THR A 28 -8.32 -14.70 14.77
N ALA A 29 -7.99 -14.74 13.48
CA ALA A 29 -6.76 -14.14 12.95
C ALA A 29 -6.67 -12.63 13.17
N PHE A 30 -7.80 -11.92 13.08
CA PHE A 30 -7.89 -10.47 13.29
C PHE A 30 -8.96 -10.09 14.31
N GLY A 31 -10.02 -10.89 14.45
CA GLY A 31 -11.16 -10.55 15.31
C GLY A 31 -12.05 -9.45 14.73
N PHE A 32 -12.21 -9.43 13.41
CA PHE A 32 -13.19 -8.57 12.74
C PHE A 32 -14.62 -8.93 13.17
N GLU A 33 -15.48 -7.93 13.32
CA GLU A 33 -16.90 -8.09 13.63
C GLU A 33 -17.72 -8.25 12.34
N ASP A 34 -17.36 -7.50 11.29
CA ASP A 34 -17.90 -7.56 9.95
C ASP A 34 -16.87 -8.17 8.97
N GLY A 35 -17.23 -9.28 8.33
CA GLY A 35 -16.35 -9.99 7.40
C GLY A 35 -16.14 -9.34 6.03
N LEU A 36 -16.81 -8.21 5.75
CA LEU A 36 -16.74 -7.46 4.50
C LEU A 36 -16.15 -6.07 4.70
N PHE A 37 -16.56 -5.29 5.69
CA PHE A 37 -16.09 -3.91 5.83
C PHE A 37 -14.78 -3.78 6.62
N ASP A 38 -14.63 -4.54 7.70
CA ASP A 38 -13.44 -4.45 8.56
C ASP A 38 -12.13 -4.85 7.86
N PRO A 39 -12.08 -5.89 6.99
CA PRO A 39 -10.84 -6.25 6.29
C PRO A 39 -10.34 -5.14 5.35
N PHE A 40 -11.28 -4.46 4.68
CA PHE A 40 -10.93 -3.33 3.81
C PHE A 40 -10.53 -2.12 4.63
N TYR A 41 -11.30 -1.79 5.67
CA TYR A 41 -10.95 -0.73 6.60
C TYR A 41 -9.54 -0.91 7.18
N PHE A 42 -9.21 -2.12 7.65
CA PHE A 42 -7.87 -2.45 8.14
C PHE A 42 -6.79 -2.29 7.06
N SER A 43 -7.07 -2.70 5.82
CA SER A 43 -6.13 -2.49 4.71
C SER A 43 -5.90 -1.00 4.42
N PHE A 44 -6.95 -0.18 4.43
CA PHE A 44 -6.86 1.27 4.21
C PHE A 44 -6.11 2.00 5.34
N THR A 45 -6.37 1.64 6.59
CA THR A 45 -5.70 2.24 7.76
C THR A 45 -4.25 1.80 7.87
N THR A 46 -3.93 0.58 7.40
CA THR A 46 -2.54 0.12 7.24
C THR A 46 -1.84 0.88 6.12
N MET A 47 -2.49 1.04 4.96
CA MET A 47 -1.90 1.76 3.82
C MET A 47 -1.61 3.22 4.14
N SER A 48 -2.52 3.89 4.84
CA SER A 48 -2.34 5.27 5.26
C SER A 48 -1.35 5.44 6.43
N SER A 49 -0.81 4.34 6.97
CA SER A 49 0.02 4.30 8.18
C SER A 49 -0.64 4.89 9.43
N VAL A 50 -1.97 5.05 9.43
CA VAL A 50 -2.73 5.57 10.59
C VAL A 50 -2.86 4.49 11.66
N GLY A 51 -3.27 3.27 11.25
CA GLY A 51 -3.37 2.11 12.13
C GLY A 51 -4.03 2.37 13.49
N TYR A 52 -5.35 2.64 13.51
CA TYR A 52 -6.10 2.96 14.74
C TYR A 52 -5.98 1.92 15.86
N GLY A 53 -5.66 0.67 15.52
CA GLY A 53 -5.37 -0.39 16.49
C GLY A 53 -6.61 -1.09 17.07
N ASP A 54 -7.79 -0.77 16.53
CA ASP A 54 -9.04 -1.49 16.72
C ASP A 54 -8.93 -2.95 16.27
N TYR A 55 -8.30 -3.19 15.12
CA TYR A 55 -7.99 -4.52 14.62
C TYR A 55 -6.49 -4.75 14.54
N SER A 56 -6.06 -5.95 14.93
CA SER A 56 -4.65 -6.34 14.90
C SER A 56 -4.45 -7.81 14.53
N PRO A 57 -3.38 -8.14 13.79
CA PRO A 57 -3.08 -9.52 13.44
C PRO A 57 -2.65 -10.31 14.68
N LYS A 58 -3.43 -11.33 15.05
CA LYS A 58 -3.17 -12.20 16.22
C LYS A 58 -2.32 -13.41 15.83
N THR A 59 -2.54 -13.97 14.65
CA THR A 59 -1.83 -15.16 14.17
C THR A 59 -0.50 -14.82 13.48
N ARG A 60 0.45 -15.76 13.51
CA ARG A 60 1.76 -15.58 12.85
C ARG A 60 1.62 -15.32 11.34
N PHE A 61 0.67 -16.01 10.70
CA PHE A 61 0.40 -15.84 9.28
C PHE A 61 -0.18 -14.46 8.97
N ALA A 62 -1.20 -14.02 9.72
CA ALA A 62 -1.76 -12.67 9.58
C ALA A 62 -0.68 -11.59 9.73
N LYS A 63 0.21 -11.72 10.72
CA LYS A 63 1.33 -10.78 10.91
C LYS A 63 2.25 -10.73 9.70
N ALA A 64 2.60 -11.89 9.12
CA ALA A 64 3.45 -11.95 7.93
C ALA A 64 2.81 -11.24 6.72
N VAL A 65 1.50 -11.39 6.54
CA VAL A 65 0.75 -10.71 5.45
C VAL A 65 0.70 -9.20 5.65
N VAL A 66 0.51 -8.72 6.88
CA VAL A 66 0.57 -7.28 7.19
C VAL A 66 1.97 -6.72 6.90
N MET A 67 3.02 -7.47 7.30
CA MET A 67 4.40 -7.08 7.00
C MET A 67 4.63 -7.00 5.49
N SER A 68 4.12 -7.95 4.69
CA SER A 68 4.28 -7.92 3.23
C SER A 68 3.52 -6.75 2.60
N GLN A 69 2.33 -6.40 3.10
CA GLN A 69 1.60 -5.21 2.66
C GLN A 69 2.47 -3.96 2.86
N GLN A 70 3.03 -3.79 4.07
CA GLN A 70 3.83 -2.62 4.41
C GLN A 70 5.10 -2.54 3.55
N THR A 71 5.79 -3.66 3.32
CA THR A 71 6.98 -3.68 2.46
C THR A 71 6.66 -3.24 1.03
N ILE A 72 5.59 -3.77 0.43
CA ILE A 72 5.21 -3.43 -0.95
C ILE A 72 4.85 -1.94 -1.06
N LEU A 73 4.11 -1.40 -0.09
CA LEU A 73 3.75 0.02 -0.09
C LEU A 73 4.98 0.94 0.02
N ILE A 74 5.95 0.59 0.86
CA ILE A 74 7.19 1.36 1.01
C ILE A 74 7.98 1.38 -0.32
N VAL A 75 8.10 0.24 -1.01
CA VAL A 75 8.79 0.16 -2.30
C VAL A 75 8.13 1.06 -3.35
N GLU A 76 6.80 1.07 -3.40
CA GLU A 76 6.06 1.90 -4.34
C GLU A 76 6.17 3.41 -4.00
N LEU A 77 6.19 3.76 -2.70
CA LEU A 77 6.44 5.13 -2.25
C LEU A 77 7.83 5.62 -2.64
N ILE A 78 8.87 4.80 -2.48
CA ILE A 78 10.25 5.13 -2.91
C ILE A 78 10.27 5.39 -4.43
N SER A 79 9.57 4.56 -5.20
CA SER A 79 9.47 4.72 -6.66
C SER A 79 8.81 6.06 -7.05
N ILE A 80 7.82 6.53 -6.29
CA ILE A 80 7.19 7.84 -6.53
C ILE A 80 8.17 8.97 -6.21
N LEU A 81 8.91 8.86 -5.11
CA LEU A 81 9.90 9.85 -4.69
C LEU A 81 11.01 9.98 -5.73
N GLU A 82 11.57 8.86 -6.21
CA GLU A 82 12.60 8.83 -7.25
C GLU A 82 12.12 9.54 -8.53
N ASN A 83 10.92 9.20 -9.01
CA ASN A 83 10.34 9.83 -10.20
C ASN A 83 10.12 11.35 -10.03
N THR A 84 9.86 11.81 -8.81
CA THR A 84 9.66 13.23 -8.52
C THR A 84 10.99 13.99 -8.45
N VAL A 85 12.00 13.39 -7.81
CA VAL A 85 13.33 14.00 -7.60
C VAL A 85 14.17 13.94 -8.88
N LEU A 86 14.19 12.80 -9.57
CA LEU A 86 15.01 12.58 -10.77
C LEU A 86 14.29 12.96 -12.07
N GLY A 87 12.95 12.92 -12.10
CA GLY A 87 12.15 13.24 -13.28
C GLY A 87 12.04 14.73 -13.59
N GLY A 88 12.49 15.62 -12.71
CA GLY A 88 12.47 17.07 -12.90
C GLY A 88 13.62 17.65 -13.76
N GLY A 89 14.57 16.83 -14.23
CA GLY A 89 15.89 17.32 -14.65
C GLY A 89 16.23 17.41 -16.15
N ASN A 90 15.34 17.12 -17.11
CA ASN A 90 15.82 16.85 -18.49
C ASN A 90 15.17 17.60 -19.67
N SER A 91 14.45 18.70 -19.46
CA SER A 91 13.89 19.49 -20.58
C SER A 91 14.66 20.77 -20.92
N ASN A 92 15.42 21.36 -19.99
CA ASN A 92 16.05 22.68 -20.21
C ASN A 92 17.54 22.64 -20.61
N VAL A 93 18.27 21.56 -20.30
CA VAL A 93 19.71 21.47 -20.62
C VAL A 93 19.95 21.10 -22.08
N LEU A 94 19.03 20.33 -22.69
CA LEU A 94 19.11 19.92 -24.10
C LEU A 94 18.83 21.07 -25.09
N ASN A 95 18.20 22.17 -24.65
CA ASN A 95 17.89 23.30 -25.51
C ASN A 95 19.06 24.31 -25.60
N LEU A 96 19.92 24.36 -24.59
CA LEU A 96 21.09 25.26 -24.56
C LEU A 96 22.22 24.79 -25.50
N ASN A 97 22.36 23.47 -25.71
CA ASN A 97 23.37 22.92 -26.64
C ASN A 97 22.93 22.91 -28.11
N LYS A 98 21.71 23.37 -28.43
CA LYS A 98 21.25 23.57 -29.81
C LYS A 98 21.39 25.02 -30.29
N LEU A 99 21.79 25.93 -29.40
CA LEU A 99 21.92 27.36 -29.67
C LEU A 99 23.39 27.85 -29.69
N ALA A 100 24.35 26.93 -29.57
CA ALA A 100 25.78 27.17 -29.76
C ALA A 100 26.26 26.39 -30.99
#